data_AF-A0A7J8NJE0-F1
#
_entry.id   AF-A0A7J8NJE0-F1
#
_cell.length_a   1.000
_cell.length_b   1.000
_cell.length_c   1.000
_cell.angle_alpha   90.00
_cell.angle_beta   90.00
_cell.angle_gamma   90.00
#
_symmetry.space_group_name_H-M   'P 1'
#
loop_
_entity.id
_entity.type
_entity.pdbx_description
1 polymer ?
#
loop_
_entity_poly.entity_id
_entity_poly.type
_entity_poly.pdbx_seq_one_letter_code
_entity_poly.pdbx_strand_id
1 'polypeptide(L)' 'MGSVSMEPAVLDDIIYRLLDLKQARPGKQVQLLEGEIRQLCTVAREIFLQQPNLLELEAPIKICGTPFF' A
#
# COMPACT_ATOMS: atom_id res chain seq x y z
N MET A 1 -14.72 16.54 8.33
CA MET A 1 -14.10 15.48 7.52
C MET A 1 -13.63 14.43 8.50
N GLY A 2 -14.32 13.30 8.60
CA GLY A 2 -13.96 12.25 9.54
C GLY A 2 -12.63 11.65 9.12
N SER A 3 -11.68 11.56 10.05
CA SER A 3 -10.42 10.83 9.83
C SER A 3 -10.75 9.40 9.42
N VAL A 4 -10.49 9.05 8.16
CA VAL A 4 -10.65 7.67 7.70
C VAL A 4 -9.42 6.92 8.18
N SER A 5 -9.57 6.18 9.28
CA SER A 5 -8.50 5.34 9.83
C SER A 5 -8.77 3.89 9.47
N MET A 6 -7.76 3.20 8.97
CA MET A 6 -7.83 1.76 8.73
C MET A 6 -7.39 1.01 9.98
N GLU A 7 -8.15 -0.01 10.37
CA GLU A 7 -7.80 -0.86 11.51
C GLU A 7 -6.46 -1.56 11.22
N PRO A 8 -5.46 -1.48 12.11
CA PRO A 8 -4.13 -2.02 11.87
C PRO A 8 -4.16 -3.54 11.62
N ALA A 9 -5.02 -4.28 12.33
CA ALA A 9 -5.17 -5.72 12.13
C ALA A 9 -5.65 -6.09 10.71
N VAL A 10 -6.51 -5.26 10.11
CA VAL A 10 -7.01 -5.48 8.73
C VAL A 10 -5.91 -5.13 7.72
N LEU A 11 -5.15 -4.06 7.96
CA LEU A 11 -4.02 -3.68 7.12
C LEU A 11 -2.93 -4.77 7.13
N ASP A 12 -2.59 -5.28 8.30
CA ASP A 12 -1.59 -6.34 8.46
C ASP A 12 -2.04 -7.63 7.73
N ASP A 13 -3.30 -8.04 7.87
CA ASP A 13 -3.84 -9.20 7.16
C ASP A 13 -3.72 -9.06 5.62
N ILE A 14 -4.03 -7.88 5.08
CA ILE A 14 -3.88 -7.60 3.65
C ILE A 14 -2.40 -7.69 3.23
N ILE A 15 -1.49 -7.13 4.03
CA ILE A 15 -0.05 -7.20 3.76
C ILE A 15 0.41 -8.67 3.74
N TYR A 16 0.00 -9.48 4.72
CA TYR A 16 0.35 -10.90 4.76
C TYR A 16 -0.17 -11.67 3.54
N ARG A 17 -1.43 -11.44 3.14
CA ARG A 17 -2.01 -12.06 1.93
C ARG A 17 -1.23 -11.69 0.66
N LEU A 18 -0.82 -10.43 0.54
CA LEU A 18 -0.02 -9.96 -0.61
C LEU A 18 1.40 -10.53 -0.62
N LEU A 19 2.02 -10.70 0.56
CA LEU A 19 3.38 -11.23 0.68
C LEU A 19 3.46 -12.75 0.45
N ASP A 20 2.40 -13.50 0.76
CA ASP A 20 2.34 -14.96 0.53
C ASP A 20 2.55 -15.33 -0.95
N LEU A 21 2.21 -14.42 -1.88
CA LEU A 21 2.49 -14.60 -3.31
C LEU A 21 3.98 -14.76 -3.65
N LYS A 22 4.90 -14.33 -2.78
CA LYS A 22 6.34 -14.46 -3.01
C LYS A 22 6.80 -15.92 -3.10
N GLN A 23 6.06 -16.85 -2.49
CA GLN A 23 6.34 -18.29 -2.58
C GLN A 23 5.49 -19.01 -3.63
N ALA A 24 4.49 -18.32 -4.18
CA ALA A 24 3.58 -18.88 -5.17
C ALA A 24 4.11 -18.78 -6.60
N ARG A 25 3.57 -19.61 -7.51
CA ARG A 25 3.87 -19.50 -8.93
C ARG A 25 3.49 -18.10 -9.44
N PRO A 26 4.33 -17.48 -10.30
CA PRO A 26 4.00 -16.21 -10.94
C PRO A 26 2.62 -16.27 -11.60
N GLY A 27 1.77 -15.27 -11.34
CA GLY A 27 0.41 -15.19 -11.86
C GLY A 27 -0.71 -15.60 -10.90
N LYS A 28 -0.42 -16.06 -9.68
CA LYS A 28 -1.44 -16.24 -8.63
C LYS A 28 -1.99 -14.87 -8.22
N GLN A 29 -3.31 -14.69 -8.36
CA GLN A 29 -4.01 -13.49 -7.91
C GLN A 29 -4.36 -13.60 -6.42
N VAL A 30 -4.24 -12.49 -5.69
CA VAL A 30 -4.76 -12.36 -4.33
C VAL A 30 -6.19 -11.86 -4.41
N GLN A 31 -7.10 -12.54 -3.71
CA GLN A 31 -8.47 -12.09 -3.58
C GLN A 31 -8.55 -11.04 -2.47
N LEU A 32 -8.76 -9.79 -2.87
CA LEU A 32 -9.10 -8.68 -1.98
C LEU A 32 -10.54 -8.26 -2.24
N LEU A 33 -11.26 -7.89 -1.19
CA LEU A 33 -12.61 -7.37 -1.31
C LEU A 33 -12.57 -5.93 -1.83
N GLU A 34 -13.60 -5.51 -2.59
CA GLU A 34 -13.68 -4.13 -3.10
C GLU A 34 -13.60 -3.09 -1.97
N GLY A 35 -14.24 -3.37 -0.83
CA GLY A 35 -14.21 -2.50 0.34
C GLY A 35 -12.79 -2.28 0.88
N GLU A 36 -11.97 -3.35 0.91
CA GLU A 36 -10.58 -3.29 1.36
C GLU A 36 -9.74 -2.42 0.42
N ILE A 37 -9.90 -2.62 -0.90
CA ILE A 37 -9.19 -1.85 -1.93
C ILE A 37 -9.58 -0.37 -1.84
N ARG A 38 -10.87 -0.07 -1.76
CA ARG A 38 -11.39 1.30 -1.68
C ARG A 38 -10.89 2.01 -0.42
N GLN A 39 -10.85 1.31 0.71
CA GLN A 39 -10.36 1.85 1.96
C GLN A 39 -8.86 2.15 1.88
N LEU A 40 -8.05 1.22 1.36
CA LEU A 40 -6.62 1.45 1.11
C LEU A 40 -6.37 2.69 0.25
N CYS A 41 -7.08 2.82 -0.88
CA CYS A 41 -6.95 3.98 -1.75
C CYS A 41 -7.36 5.29 -1.06
N THR A 42 -8.41 5.25 -0.24
CA THR A 42 -8.91 6.43 0.47
C THR A 42 -7.90 6.91 1.51
N VAL A 43 -7.41 6.00 2.36
CA VAL A 43 -6.43 6.31 3.40
C VAL A 43 -5.10 6.73 2.79
N ALA A 44 -4.61 6.03 1.76
CA ALA A 44 -3.38 6.41 1.07
C ALA A 44 -3.48 7.81 0.44
N ARG A 45 -4.62 8.15 -0.16
CA ARG A 45 -4.88 9.48 -0.70
C ARG A 45 -4.78 10.57 0.37
N GLU A 46 -5.36 10.33 1.55
CA GLU A 46 -5.27 11.30 2.66
C GLU A 46 -3.82 11.50 3.10
N ILE A 47 -3.04 10.42 3.23
CA ILE A 47 -1.61 10.49 3.58
C ILE A 47 -0.83 11.29 2.54
N PHE A 48 -1.03 11.02 1.25
CA PHE A 48 -0.34 11.76 0.19
C PHE A 48 -0.72 13.24 0.16
N LEU A 49 -1.95 13.61 0.50
CA LEU A 49 -2.38 15.00 0.61
C LEU A 49 -1.83 15.71 1.84
N GLN A 50 -1.51 14.97 2.90
CA GLN A 50 -0.84 15.51 4.09
C GLN A 50 0.65 15.73 3.87
N GLN A 51 1.26 15.00 2.94
CA GLN A 51 2.67 15.13 2.57
C GLN A 51 2.87 16.25 1.54
N PRO A 52 4.01 16.96 1.56
CA PRO A 52 4.33 17.94 0.53
C PRO A 52 4.60 17.25 -0.81
N ASN A 53 4.24 17.90 -1.92
CA ASN A 53 4.53 17.41 -3.27
C ASN A 53 6.04 17.22 -3.54
N LEU A 54 6.87 18.03 -2.86
CA LEU A 54 8.31 17.86 -2.84
C LEU A 54 8.70 17.20 -1.52
N LEU A 55 8.99 15.90 -1.57
CA LEU A 55 9.40 15.13 -0.40
C LEU A 55 10.87 15.43 -0.04
N GLU A 56 11.09 15.84 1.20
CA GLU A 56 12.42 15.93 1.80
C GLU A 56 12.73 14.60 2.47
N LEU A 57 13.72 13.87 1.95
CA LEU A 57 14.10 12.53 2.42
C LEU A 57 15.54 12.54 2.94
N GLU A 58 15.75 11.92 4.10
CA GLU A 58 17.07 11.74 4.70
C GLU A 58 17.60 10.32 4.47
N ALA A 59 18.92 10.17 4.31
CA ALA A 59 19.55 8.87 4.12
C ALA A 59 19.58 8.06 5.44
N PRO A 60 19.52 6.70 5.39
CA PRO A 60 19.59 5.84 4.22
C PRO A 60 18.22 5.43 3.63
N ILE A 61 18.05 5.57 2.31
CA ILE A 61 16.85 5.15 1.56
C ILE A 61 17.21 4.29 0.35
N LYS A 62 16.30 3.39 -0.04
CA LYS A 62 16.41 2.62 -1.30
C LYS A 62 15.47 3.23 -2.33
N ILE A 63 16.04 3.72 -3.44
CA ILE A 63 15.26 4.28 -4.55
C ILE A 63 15.03 3.17 -5.57
N CYS A 64 13.76 2.82 -5.81
CA CYS A 64 13.36 1.85 -6.84
C CYS A 64 12.62 2.59 -7.95
N GLY A 65 13.17 2.62 -9.17
CA GLY A 65 12.49 3.14 -10.35
C GLY A 65 11.55 2.09 -10.97
N THR A 66 10.73 2.52 -11.93
CA THR A 66 9.95 1.60 -12.76
C THR A 66 10.90 0.70 -13.55
N PRO A 67 10.71 -0.63 -13.58
CA PRO A 67 11.44 -1.47 -14.51
C PRO A 67 11.03 -1.07 -15.93
N PHE A 68 12.01 -0.69 -16.74
CA PHE A 68 11.82 -0.52 -18.17
C PHE A 68 11.48 -1.91 -18.75
N PHE A 69 10.22 -2.11 -19.11
CA PHE A 69 9.75 -3.24 -19.91
C PHE A 69 9.19 -2.68 -21.22
#